data_AF-A0A965VTL5-F1
#
_entry.id   AF-A0A965VTL5-F1
#
_cell.length_a   1.000
_cell.length_b   1.000
_cell.length_c   1.000
_cell.angle_alpha   90.00
_cell.angle_beta   90.00
_cell.angle_gamma   90.00
#
_symmetry.space_group_name_H-M   'P 1'
#
loop_
_entity.id
_entity.type
_entity.pdbx_description
1 polymer ?
#
loop_
_entity_poly.entity_id
_entity_poly.type
_entity_poly.pdbx_seq_one_letter_code
_entity_poly.pdbx_strand_id
1 'polypeptide(L)'
;MTKEFAALGTMGVLIFSNLIGLIYSMVVLKTKVFKNFRIQQKEYKEGVFGSRMPLYLFNFAVLLVFSGTGTYFVFDFFESEGTAWWMIALQVVIAFIADDIWFYFMHRFMHENKFMLKNIHSIHHRATTPFPLEYLYAHPFEWMFGMLGVVVGFGLIMIF
;
A
#
# COMPACT_ATOMS: atom_id res chain seq x y z
N MET A 1 6.50 -17.44 18.45
CA MET A 1 7.46 -16.57 17.70
C MET A 1 7.63 -15.30 18.54
N THR A 2 8.71 -14.50 18.47
CA THR A 2 8.73 -13.26 19.27
C THR A 2 8.08 -12.09 18.51
N LYS A 3 7.42 -11.17 19.23
CA LYS A 3 6.85 -9.94 18.65
C LYS A 3 7.91 -9.05 17.98
N GLU A 4 9.13 -9.01 18.52
CA GLU A 4 10.27 -8.31 17.91
C GLU A 4 10.59 -8.92 16.55
N PHE A 5 10.64 -10.25 16.46
CA PHE A 5 10.91 -10.95 15.22
C PHE A 5 9.79 -10.72 14.19
N ALA A 6 8.52 -10.76 14.62
CA ALA A 6 7.39 -10.48 13.75
C ALA A 6 7.43 -9.03 13.20
N ALA A 7 7.67 -8.05 14.06
CA ALA A 7 7.76 -6.64 13.68
C ALA A 7 8.92 -6.37 12.70
N LEU A 8 10.12 -6.90 13.00
CA LEU A 8 11.28 -6.82 12.11
C LEU A 8 11.02 -7.55 10.78
N GLY A 9 10.36 -8.71 10.82
CA GLY A 9 9.95 -9.48 9.66
C GLY A 9 8.99 -8.70 8.76
N THR A 10 7.97 -8.06 9.33
CA THR A 10 7.05 -7.17 8.58
C THR A 10 7.82 -6.05 7.89
N MET A 11 8.69 -5.35 8.60
CA MET A 11 9.51 -4.28 7.99
C MET A 11 10.42 -4.82 6.89
N GLY A 12 11.03 -6.00 7.09
CA GLY A 12 11.87 -6.66 6.08
C GLY A 12 11.11 -6.98 4.80
N VAL A 13 9.89 -7.54 4.92
CA VAL A 13 9.01 -7.80 3.78
C VAL A 13 8.64 -6.51 3.05
N LEU A 14 8.32 -5.45 3.78
CA LEU A 14 7.98 -4.14 3.20
C LEU A 14 9.16 -3.50 2.48
N ILE A 15 10.38 -3.58 3.04
CA ILE A 15 11.61 -3.10 2.39
C ILE A 15 11.87 -3.88 1.11
N PHE A 16 11.79 -5.20 1.17
CA PHE A 16 12.07 -6.05 0.02
C PHE A 16 11.05 -5.84 -1.12
N SER A 17 9.75 -5.81 -0.80
CA SER A 17 8.70 -5.60 -1.81
C SER A 17 8.78 -4.21 -2.45
N ASN A 18 9.08 -3.17 -1.65
CA ASN A 18 9.27 -1.82 -2.17
C ASN A 18 10.53 -1.70 -3.03
N LEU A 19 11.63 -2.37 -2.67
CA LEU A 19 12.83 -2.44 -3.50
C LEU A 19 12.52 -3.05 -4.87
N ILE A 20 11.75 -4.14 -4.92
CA ILE A 20 11.26 -4.71 -6.18
C ILE A 20 10.44 -3.68 -6.96
N GLY A 21 9.54 -2.95 -6.29
CA GLY A 21 8.75 -1.88 -6.90
C GLY A 21 9.59 -0.75 -7.49
N LEU A 22 10.67 -0.35 -6.83
CA LEU A 22 11.62 0.65 -7.32
C LEU A 22 12.41 0.15 -8.54
N ILE A 23 12.88 -1.09 -8.51
CA ILE A 23 13.55 -1.73 -9.65
C ILE A 23 12.58 -1.80 -10.84
N TYR A 24 11.36 -2.27 -10.61
CA TYR A 24 10.33 -2.36 -11.64
C TYR A 24 10.01 -0.97 -12.22
N SER A 25 9.90 0.05 -11.38
CA SER A 25 9.75 1.44 -11.82
C SER A 25 10.87 1.88 -12.77
N MET A 26 12.12 1.53 -12.45
CA MET A 26 13.25 1.85 -13.31
C MET A 26 13.20 1.09 -14.64
N VAL A 27 12.81 -0.19 -14.64
CA VAL A 27 12.60 -0.95 -15.88
C VAL A 27 11.54 -0.30 -16.75
N VAL A 28 10.41 0.10 -16.18
CA VAL A 28 9.31 0.79 -16.90
C VAL A 28 9.78 2.13 -17.51
N LEU A 29 10.57 2.91 -16.77
CA LEU A 29 10.99 4.24 -17.19
C LEU A 29 12.19 4.26 -18.12
N LYS A 30 13.09 3.27 -18.03
CA LYS A 30 14.37 3.25 -18.76
C LYS A 30 14.41 2.25 -19.92
N THR A 31 13.43 1.35 -20.02
CA THR A 31 13.39 0.34 -21.08
C THR A 31 12.09 0.39 -21.88
N LYS A 32 12.03 -0.37 -22.98
CA LYS A 32 10.82 -0.52 -23.81
C LYS A 32 10.09 -1.84 -23.57
N VAL A 33 10.49 -2.63 -22.56
CA VAL A 33 9.96 -3.98 -22.28
C VAL A 33 8.43 -3.99 -22.23
N PHE A 34 7.83 -2.98 -21.58
CA PHE A 34 6.38 -2.93 -21.39
C PHE A 34 5.63 -2.13 -22.45
N LYS A 35 6.30 -1.61 -23.51
CA LYS A 35 5.69 -0.66 -24.46
C LYS A 35 4.37 -1.16 -25.06
N ASN A 36 4.29 -2.44 -25.42
CA ASN A 36 3.11 -3.03 -26.07
C ASN A 36 1.94 -3.30 -25.09
N PHE A 37 2.20 -3.29 -23.78
CA PHE A 37 1.19 -3.49 -22.75
C PHE A 37 0.63 -2.17 -22.21
N ARG A 38 1.15 -1.02 -22.68
CA ARG A 38 0.75 0.30 -22.18
C ARG A 38 -0.59 0.72 -22.76
N ILE A 39 -1.54 0.98 -21.87
CA ILE A 39 -2.82 1.62 -22.19
C ILE A 39 -2.62 3.13 -22.38
N GLN A 40 -1.85 3.75 -21.48
CA GLN A 40 -1.59 5.20 -21.50
C GLN A 40 -0.53 5.56 -22.56
N GLN A 41 -0.95 6.39 -23.52
CA GLN A 41 -0.12 6.85 -24.65
C GLN A 41 0.83 7.99 -24.28
N LYS A 42 0.56 8.70 -23.18
CA LYS A 42 1.35 9.86 -22.75
C LYS A 42 2.75 9.45 -22.30
N GLU A 43 3.75 10.17 -22.79
CA GLU A 43 5.14 9.92 -22.42
C GLU A 43 5.42 10.31 -20.96
N TYR A 44 6.41 9.64 -20.37
CA TYR A 44 6.89 9.98 -19.04
C TYR A 44 7.66 11.29 -19.08
N LYS A 45 7.42 12.16 -18.10
CA LYS A 45 8.22 13.37 -17.94
C LYS A 45 9.65 12.98 -17.55
N GLU A 46 10.63 13.66 -18.14
CA GLU A 46 12.02 13.50 -17.75
C GLU A 46 12.19 13.81 -16.25
N GLY A 47 12.99 13.01 -15.56
CA GLY A 47 13.22 13.17 -14.12
C GLY A 47 12.03 12.82 -13.22
N VAL A 48 10.92 12.26 -13.75
CA VAL A 48 9.70 11.97 -12.96
C VAL A 48 10.01 11.13 -11.72
N PHE A 49 10.83 10.07 -11.85
CA PHE A 49 11.24 9.21 -10.74
C PHE A 49 11.85 10.00 -9.58
N GLY A 50 12.84 10.85 -9.87
CA GLY A 50 13.50 11.67 -8.87
C GLY A 50 12.55 12.71 -8.25
N SER A 51 11.67 13.30 -9.05
CA SER A 51 10.69 14.28 -8.57
C SER A 51 9.64 13.69 -7.61
N ARG A 52 9.34 12.38 -7.72
CA ARG A 52 8.40 11.68 -6.83
C ARG A 52 9.07 11.15 -5.55
N MET A 53 10.37 10.90 -5.62
CA MET A 53 11.13 10.21 -4.58
C MET A 53 11.02 10.83 -3.16
N PRO A 54 11.03 12.17 -2.96
CA PRO A 54 10.93 12.73 -1.61
C PRO A 54 9.63 12.35 -0.89
N LEU A 55 8.49 12.47 -1.57
CA LEU A 55 7.19 12.10 -0.99
C LEU A 55 7.06 10.58 -0.83
N TYR A 56 7.57 9.82 -1.80
CA TYR A 56 7.65 8.37 -1.71
C TYR A 56 8.43 7.92 -0.46
N LEU A 57 9.65 8.45 -0.25
CA LEU A 57 10.50 8.10 0.88
C LEU A 57 9.86 8.49 2.21
N PHE A 58 9.21 9.65 2.26
CA PHE A 58 8.44 10.07 3.44
C PHE A 58 7.32 9.05 3.75
N ASN A 59 6.46 8.74 2.77
CA ASN A 59 5.37 7.79 2.95
C ASN A 59 5.87 6.39 3.28
N PHE A 60 6.97 5.97 2.66
CA PHE A 60 7.61 4.69 2.92
C PHE A 60 8.19 4.60 4.33
N ALA A 61 8.83 5.65 4.84
CA ALA A 61 9.29 5.70 6.23
C ALA A 61 8.12 5.63 7.23
N VAL A 62 7.05 6.38 6.97
CA VAL A 62 5.81 6.32 7.77
C VAL A 62 5.21 4.91 7.73
N LEU A 63 5.12 4.29 6.55
CA LEU A 63 4.68 2.90 6.38
C LEU A 63 5.49 1.93 7.25
N LEU A 64 6.82 1.99 7.19
CA LEU A 64 7.68 1.10 7.98
C LEU A 64 7.47 1.28 9.49
N VAL A 65 7.40 2.54 9.96
CA VAL A 65 7.18 2.83 11.38
C VAL A 65 5.81 2.33 11.83
N PHE A 66 4.74 2.65 11.10
CA PHE A 66 3.38 2.26 11.47
C PHE A 66 3.18 0.74 11.39
N SER A 67 3.66 0.07 10.34
CA SER A 67 3.52 -1.38 10.24
C SER A 67 4.40 -2.12 11.24
N GLY A 68 5.64 -1.69 11.47
CA GLY A 68 6.52 -2.31 12.47
C GLY A 68 5.98 -2.16 13.89
N THR A 69 5.59 -0.93 14.27
CA THR A 69 5.00 -0.67 15.60
C THR A 69 3.64 -1.33 15.75
N GLY A 70 2.79 -1.24 14.72
CA GLY A 70 1.49 -1.90 14.67
C GLY A 70 1.62 -3.40 14.91
N THR A 71 2.44 -4.11 14.12
CA THR A 71 2.70 -5.54 14.31
C THR A 71 3.17 -5.84 15.73
N TYR A 72 4.10 -5.05 16.28
CA TYR A 72 4.61 -5.28 17.63
C TYR A 72 3.52 -5.24 18.71
N PHE A 73 2.61 -4.26 18.62
CA PHE A 73 1.54 -4.09 19.61
C PHE A 73 0.35 -5.03 19.38
N VAL A 74 0.09 -5.42 18.13
CA VAL A 74 -1.04 -6.31 17.82
C VAL A 74 -0.66 -7.79 17.84
N PHE A 75 0.63 -8.12 17.95
CA PHE A 75 1.14 -9.50 17.82
C PHE A 75 0.39 -10.51 18.70
N ASP A 76 0.20 -10.19 19.98
CA ASP A 76 -0.43 -11.09 20.95
C ASP A 76 -1.92 -11.37 20.62
N PHE A 77 -2.58 -10.54 19.81
CA PHE A 77 -3.96 -10.76 19.37
C PHE A 77 -4.06 -11.73 18.17
N PHE A 78 -2.98 -11.86 17.39
CA PHE A 78 -2.95 -12.67 16.17
C PHE A 78 -2.07 -13.91 16.30
N GLU A 79 -1.25 -14.02 17.35
CA GLU A 79 -0.51 -15.24 17.64
C GLU A 79 -1.49 -16.36 17.99
N SER A 80 -1.53 -17.40 17.16
CA SER A 80 -2.37 -18.57 17.36
C SER A 80 -1.57 -19.84 17.05
N GLU A 81 -1.72 -20.85 17.92
CA GLU A 81 -1.16 -22.17 17.71
C GLU A 81 -2.22 -23.12 17.12
N GLY A 82 -1.86 -23.87 16.09
CA GLY A 82 -2.73 -24.92 15.55
C GLY A 82 -3.89 -24.45 14.67
N THR A 83 -3.89 -23.19 14.20
CA THR A 83 -4.85 -22.72 13.19
C THR A 83 -4.75 -23.56 11.92
N ALA A 84 -5.84 -24.22 11.53
CA ALA A 84 -5.91 -24.99 10.30
C ALA A 84 -5.66 -24.11 9.07
N TRP A 85 -4.93 -24.63 8.08
CA TRP A 85 -4.54 -23.87 6.88
C TRP A 85 -5.74 -23.30 6.10
N TRP A 86 -6.88 -23.98 6.12
CA TRP A 86 -8.10 -23.52 5.44
C TRP A 86 -8.73 -22.30 6.15
N MET A 87 -8.58 -22.20 7.48
CA MET A 87 -9.02 -21.02 8.23
C MET A 87 -8.13 -19.83 7.89
N ILE A 88 -6.82 -20.03 7.78
CA ILE A 88 -5.90 -18.97 7.33
C ILE A 88 -6.28 -18.48 5.93
N ALA A 89 -6.57 -19.41 5.00
CA ALA A 89 -7.03 -19.04 3.66
C ALA A 89 -8.35 -18.24 3.70
N LEU A 90 -9.32 -18.65 4.52
CA LEU A 90 -10.58 -17.94 4.71
C LEU A 90 -10.37 -16.53 5.31
N GLN A 91 -9.52 -16.41 6.32
CA GLN A 91 -9.17 -15.13 6.95
C GLN A 91 -8.51 -14.17 5.96
N VAL A 92 -7.60 -14.66 5.10
CA VAL A 92 -6.99 -13.84 4.04
C VAL A 92 -8.04 -13.36 3.04
N VAL A 93 -8.96 -14.23 2.60
CA VAL A 93 -10.03 -13.84 1.67
C VAL A 93 -10.95 -12.79 2.29
N ILE A 94 -11.36 -12.98 3.54
CA ILE A 94 -12.23 -12.01 4.25
C ILE A 94 -11.51 -10.67 4.43
N ALA A 95 -10.24 -10.68 4.83
CA ALA A 95 -9.45 -9.47 4.97
C ALA A 95 -9.34 -8.70 3.65
N PHE A 96 -9.12 -9.39 2.52
CA PHE A 96 -9.06 -8.76 1.20
C PHE A 96 -10.41 -8.21 0.75
N ILE A 97 -11.52 -8.91 0.98
CA ILE A 97 -12.85 -8.39 0.65
C ILE A 97 -13.15 -7.14 1.48
N ALA A 98 -12.84 -7.15 2.78
CA ALA A 98 -13.05 -6.00 3.66
C ALA A 98 -12.20 -4.79 3.24
N ASP A 99 -10.93 -5.02 2.92
CA ASP A 99 -10.01 -3.97 2.44
C ASP A 99 -10.48 -3.39 1.10
N ASP A 100 -10.91 -4.22 0.15
CA ASP A 100 -11.40 -3.77 -1.16
C ASP A 100 -12.70 -2.95 -1.05
N ILE A 101 -13.64 -3.40 -0.21
CA ILE A 101 -14.87 -2.64 0.09
C ILE A 101 -14.52 -1.28 0.71
N TRP A 102 -13.64 -1.26 1.71
CA TRP A 102 -13.21 -0.03 2.34
C TRP A 102 -12.55 0.91 1.33
N PHE A 103 -11.59 0.40 0.56
CA PHE A 103 -10.85 1.15 -0.43
C PHE A 103 -11.79 1.76 -1.48
N TYR A 104 -12.79 1.01 -1.96
CA TYR A 104 -13.79 1.52 -2.89
C TYR A 104 -14.55 2.73 -2.33
N PHE A 105 -15.14 2.60 -1.13
CA PHE A 105 -15.94 3.68 -0.55
C PHE A 105 -15.08 4.89 -0.16
N MET A 106 -13.90 4.64 0.40
CA MET A 106 -12.93 5.67 0.72
C MET A 106 -12.51 6.45 -0.52
N HIS A 107 -12.14 5.74 -1.60
CA HIS A 107 -11.70 6.35 -2.84
C HIS A 107 -12.83 7.14 -3.50
N ARG A 108 -14.05 6.57 -3.53
CA ARG A 108 -15.25 7.26 -3.99
C ARG A 108 -15.52 8.54 -3.21
N PHE A 109 -15.42 8.49 -1.88
CA PHE A 109 -15.56 9.67 -1.03
C PHE A 109 -14.53 10.75 -1.36
N MET A 110 -13.27 10.38 -1.61
CA MET A 110 -12.24 11.33 -2.01
C MET A 110 -12.50 11.98 -3.36
N HIS A 111 -13.20 11.30 -4.27
CA HIS A 111 -13.63 11.84 -5.55
C HIS A 111 -14.88 12.73 -5.45
N GLU A 112 -15.86 12.37 -4.63
CA GLU A 112 -17.12 13.11 -4.50
C GLU A 112 -16.97 14.37 -3.63
N ASN A 113 -16.11 14.33 -2.61
CA ASN A 113 -15.86 15.47 -1.74
C ASN A 113 -14.84 16.43 -2.36
N LYS A 114 -15.30 17.64 -2.72
CA LYS A 114 -14.45 18.67 -3.36
C LYS A 114 -13.19 19.05 -2.56
N PHE A 115 -13.26 19.06 -1.22
CA PHE A 115 -12.11 19.36 -0.37
C PHE A 115 -11.08 18.23 -0.44
N MET A 116 -11.55 16.98 -0.31
CA MET A 116 -10.69 15.80 -0.37
C MET A 116 -10.04 15.68 -1.76
N LEU A 117 -10.83 15.85 -2.82
CA LEU A 117 -10.33 15.81 -4.19
C LEU A 117 -9.24 16.85 -4.43
N LYS A 118 -9.48 18.11 -4.04
CA LYS A 118 -8.57 19.22 -4.34
C LYS A 118 -7.28 19.15 -3.51
N ASN A 119 -7.38 18.86 -2.22
CA ASN A 119 -6.25 19.04 -1.30
C ASN A 119 -5.49 17.76 -0.98
N ILE A 120 -6.14 16.60 -1.11
CA ILE A 120 -5.57 15.30 -0.73
C ILE A 120 -5.36 14.46 -1.99
N HIS A 121 -6.45 14.05 -2.64
CA HIS A 121 -6.43 13.10 -3.74
C HIS A 121 -5.85 13.66 -5.05
N SER A 122 -5.73 14.99 -5.17
CA SER A 122 -5.13 15.62 -6.35
C SER A 122 -3.66 15.26 -6.54
N ILE A 123 -2.93 14.87 -5.48
CA ILE A 123 -1.54 14.43 -5.58
C ILE A 123 -1.47 13.10 -6.33
N HIS A 124 -2.31 12.13 -5.96
CA HIS A 124 -2.44 10.86 -6.63
C HIS A 124 -2.79 11.05 -8.12
N HIS A 125 -3.73 11.94 -8.44
CA HIS A 125 -4.10 12.25 -9.84
C HIS A 125 -3.01 12.95 -10.68
N ARG A 126 -1.87 13.33 -10.09
CA ARG A 126 -0.71 13.80 -10.88
C ARG A 126 0.00 12.64 -11.60
N ALA A 127 -0.25 11.39 -11.20
CA ALA A 127 0.28 10.16 -11.78
C ALA A 127 -0.53 9.73 -13.03
N THR A 128 -0.53 10.56 -14.09
CA THR A 128 -1.37 10.31 -15.28
C THR A 128 -0.92 9.11 -16.12
N THR A 129 0.34 8.71 -15.98
CA THR A 129 0.90 7.50 -16.61
C THR A 129 1.53 6.69 -15.48
N PRO A 130 0.75 5.91 -14.72
CA PRO A 130 1.21 5.29 -13.49
C PRO A 130 2.33 4.27 -13.73
N PHE A 131 3.33 4.31 -12.86
CA PHE A 131 4.36 3.27 -12.72
C PHE A 131 4.53 2.90 -11.23
N PRO A 132 5.11 1.74 -10.87
CA PRO A 132 4.95 1.14 -9.53
C PRO A 132 5.23 2.05 -8.32
N LEU A 133 6.27 2.90 -8.38
CA LEU A 133 6.60 3.87 -7.32
C LEU A 133 5.40 4.78 -6.97
N GLU A 134 4.57 5.10 -7.96
CA GLU A 134 3.47 6.05 -7.78
C GLU A 134 2.37 5.53 -6.84
N TYR A 135 2.39 4.24 -6.46
CA TYR A 135 1.53 3.70 -5.40
C TYR A 135 1.73 4.43 -4.05
N LEU A 136 2.97 4.74 -3.67
CA LEU A 136 3.27 5.55 -2.48
C LEU A 136 3.51 7.04 -2.81
N TYR A 137 3.27 7.47 -4.04
CA TYR A 137 3.23 8.90 -4.41
C TYR A 137 1.80 9.43 -4.25
N ALA A 138 1.32 9.45 -3.01
CA ALA A 138 0.01 9.99 -2.65
C ALA A 138 0.12 10.93 -1.45
N HIS A 139 -0.93 11.69 -1.17
CA HIS A 139 -0.96 12.47 0.06
C HIS A 139 -0.87 11.51 1.26
N PRO A 140 -0.09 11.81 2.34
CA PRO A 140 0.08 10.88 3.45
C PRO A 140 -1.25 10.40 4.06
N PHE A 141 -2.17 11.34 4.26
CA PHE A 141 -3.53 11.04 4.72
C PHE A 141 -4.29 10.04 3.82
N GLU A 142 -4.11 10.09 2.50
CA GLU A 142 -4.87 9.26 1.58
C GLU A 142 -4.52 7.78 1.74
N TRP A 143 -3.24 7.43 1.66
CA TRP A 143 -2.83 6.04 1.76
C TRP A 143 -3.00 5.51 3.21
N MET A 144 -2.80 6.35 4.22
CA MET A 144 -3.06 5.99 5.62
C MET A 144 -4.55 5.76 5.88
N PHE A 145 -5.44 6.57 5.29
CA PHE A 145 -6.87 6.34 5.39
C PHE A 145 -7.28 5.06 4.64
N GLY A 146 -6.58 4.72 3.55
CA GLY A 146 -6.68 3.41 2.91
C GLY A 146 -6.33 2.24 3.83
N MET A 147 -5.26 2.35 4.62
CA MET A 147 -4.83 1.29 5.55
C MET A 147 -5.87 0.90 6.61
N LEU A 148 -6.87 1.75 6.87
CA LEU A 148 -7.95 1.39 7.78
C LEU A 148 -8.77 0.20 7.25
N GLY A 149 -8.78 -0.07 5.95
CA GLY A 149 -9.40 -1.27 5.38
C GLY A 149 -8.77 -2.56 5.91
N VAL A 150 -7.44 -2.62 5.96
CA VAL A 150 -6.69 -3.72 6.59
C VAL A 150 -7.04 -3.85 8.07
N VAL A 151 -7.14 -2.73 8.81
CA VAL A 151 -7.52 -2.75 10.24
C VAL A 151 -8.94 -3.28 10.42
N VAL A 152 -9.88 -2.92 9.55
CA VAL A 152 -11.24 -3.47 9.55
C VAL A 152 -11.21 -4.97 9.25
N GLY A 153 -10.42 -5.41 8.26
CA GLY A 153 -10.23 -6.83 7.95
C GLY A 153 -9.68 -7.62 9.14
N PHE A 154 -8.68 -7.07 9.82
CA PHE A 154 -8.13 -7.61 11.06
C PHE A 154 -9.16 -7.68 12.20
N GLY A 155 -9.98 -6.65 12.36
CA GLY A 155 -11.11 -6.67 13.29
C GLY A 155 -12.10 -7.78 13.01
N LEU A 156 -12.42 -8.03 11.73
CA LEU A 156 -13.36 -9.07 11.32
C LEU A 156 -12.83 -10.48 11.57
N ILE A 157 -11.57 -10.75 11.25
CA ILE A 157 -10.98 -12.09 11.44
C ILE A 157 -10.76 -12.43 12.91
N MET A 158 -10.66 -11.45 13.82
CA MET A 158 -10.56 -11.70 15.26
C MET A 158 -11.86 -12.25 15.88
N ILE A 159 -12.96 -12.29 15.13
CA ILE A 159 -14.27 -12.75 15.62
C ILE A 159 -14.39 -14.30 15.53
N PHE A 160 -13.51 -14.97 14.78
CA PHE A 160 -13.60 -16.42 14.53
C PHE A 160 -12.25 -17.12 14.30
#